data_AF-A0A6B3HTZ0-F1
#
_entry.id   AF-A0A6B3HTZ0-F1
#
_cell.length_a   1.000
_cell.length_b   1.000
_cell.length_c   1.000
_cell.angle_alpha   90.00
_cell.angle_beta   90.00
_cell.angle_gamma   90.00
#
_symmetry.space_group_name_H-M   'P 1'
#
loop_
_entity.id
_entity.type
_entity.pdbx_description
1 polymer ?
#
loop_
_entity_poly.entity_id
_entity_poly.type
_entity_poly.pdbx_seq_one_letter_code
_entity_poly.pdbx_strand_id
1 'polypeptide(L)'
;ASGNLRTFPGDVGGELYGSLASSYTSDGNLNPPGHWYDSATGKAALIAKHSDVYPGDGVTDVFARTPDGGFWLYPGDGYGSFNVDKRLRVRLPAGTPDPATWDEIKAVGDVTGDKLPELFVRTGPAFWALTGYTGAGFQLATRMNHDAWAVREILNVADIDLDGTPDLLWRNRDTGFMYIRHGKPGTVTGSVDLFSLTTGANSREGEDVQYGNNWTQANISAIVSVPDVNGDRIPDMWVRFASDGQTRVYHPSKTNTNG
;
A
#
# COMPACT_ATOMS: atom_id res chain seq x y z
N ALA A 1 -0.66 1.78 -21.67
CA ALA A 1 0.60 1.45 -20.96
C ALA A 1 1.13 0.12 -21.50
N SER A 2 2.45 -0.11 -21.53
CA SER A 2 3.03 -1.37 -22.03
C SER A 2 3.06 -2.51 -21.00
N GLY A 3 2.67 -2.26 -19.74
CA GLY A 3 2.65 -3.29 -18.70
C GLY A 3 4.01 -3.67 -18.15
N ASN A 4 5.00 -2.78 -18.24
CA ASN A 4 6.36 -3.06 -17.78
C ASN A 4 6.53 -2.63 -16.33
N LEU A 5 6.96 -3.56 -15.46
CA LEU A 5 7.38 -3.22 -14.11
C LEU A 5 8.76 -2.56 -14.14
N ARG A 6 8.90 -1.45 -13.41
CA ARG A 6 10.12 -0.63 -13.37
C ARG A 6 10.51 -0.31 -11.94
N THR A 7 11.82 -0.27 -11.70
CA THR A 7 12.44 0.16 -10.45
C THR A 7 13.18 1.44 -10.76
N PHE A 8 12.98 2.44 -9.92
CA PHE A 8 13.63 3.74 -10.02
C PHE A 8 14.58 3.86 -8.84
N PRO A 9 15.91 3.89 -9.05
CA PRO A 9 16.84 4.24 -8.00
C PRO A 9 16.61 5.68 -7.59
N GLY A 10 16.40 5.91 -6.29
CA GLY A 10 16.32 7.24 -5.71
C GLY A 10 17.71 7.80 -5.39
N ASP A 11 17.89 9.10 -5.51
CA ASP A 11 19.04 9.83 -4.98
C ASP A 11 18.77 10.37 -3.56
N VAL A 12 19.75 11.00 -2.91
CA VAL A 12 19.69 11.52 -1.53
C VAL A 12 18.53 12.50 -1.29
N GLY A 13 18.00 13.14 -2.34
CA GLY A 13 16.83 14.04 -2.28
C GLY A 13 15.50 13.41 -2.72
N GLY A 14 15.48 12.11 -3.04
CA GLY A 14 14.28 11.41 -3.55
C GLY A 14 14.02 11.61 -5.04
N GLU A 15 14.95 12.18 -5.81
CA GLU A 15 14.83 12.31 -7.25
C GLU A 15 14.92 10.96 -7.97
N LEU A 16 14.20 10.82 -9.09
CA LEU A 16 14.15 9.62 -9.93
C LEU A 16 14.70 9.92 -11.33
N TYR A 17 15.97 9.58 -11.61
CA TYR A 17 16.64 9.94 -12.87
C TYR A 17 16.63 8.84 -13.95
N GLY A 18 16.40 7.59 -13.56
CA GLY A 18 16.44 6.45 -14.48
C GLY A 18 15.51 5.34 -14.02
N SER A 19 15.26 4.37 -14.91
CA SER A 19 14.50 3.18 -14.57
C SER A 19 15.18 1.93 -15.09
N LEU A 20 15.07 0.85 -14.33
CA LEU A 20 15.50 -0.48 -14.71
C LEU A 20 14.28 -1.35 -15.03
N ALA A 21 14.45 -2.36 -15.90
CA ALA A 21 13.44 -3.40 -16.05
C ALA A 21 13.45 -4.26 -14.78
N SER A 22 12.29 -4.47 -14.19
CA SER A 22 12.19 -5.11 -12.87
C SER A 22 11.45 -6.43 -12.90
N SER A 23 11.20 -6.97 -14.08
CA SER A 23 10.56 -8.28 -14.21
C SER A 23 11.12 -9.04 -15.38
N TYR A 24 11.29 -10.34 -15.18
CA TYR A 24 11.86 -11.25 -16.18
C TYR A 24 11.33 -12.68 -16.00
N THR A 25 11.39 -13.49 -17.06
CA THR A 25 11.09 -14.93 -17.01
C THR A 25 12.33 -15.73 -16.61
N SER A 26 12.18 -17.01 -16.27
CA SER A 26 13.30 -17.89 -15.90
C SER A 26 14.37 -18.03 -16.99
N ASP A 27 13.98 -17.86 -18.26
CA ASP A 27 14.89 -17.84 -19.41
C ASP A 27 15.57 -16.47 -19.64
N GLY A 28 15.33 -15.50 -18.76
CA GLY A 28 15.96 -14.18 -18.80
C GLY A 28 15.25 -13.13 -19.66
N ASN A 29 14.05 -13.42 -20.19
CA ASN A 29 13.33 -12.45 -21.02
C ASN A 29 12.75 -11.32 -20.16
N LEU A 30 13.21 -10.10 -20.39
CA LEU A 30 12.77 -8.91 -19.68
C LEU A 30 11.35 -8.48 -20.11
N ASN A 31 10.57 -7.97 -19.15
CA ASN A 31 9.22 -7.44 -19.37
C ASN A 31 8.26 -8.45 -20.04
N PRO A 32 7.96 -9.58 -19.39
CA PRO A 32 7.04 -10.58 -19.91
C PRO A 32 5.67 -9.95 -20.25
N PRO A 33 5.24 -9.98 -21.53
CA PRO A 33 4.00 -9.32 -21.97
C PRO A 33 2.76 -9.85 -21.24
N GLY A 34 1.81 -8.97 -20.94
CA GLY A 34 0.53 -9.35 -20.32
C GLY A 34 0.61 -9.63 -18.81
N HIS A 35 1.82 -9.69 -18.22
CA HIS A 35 1.99 -10.14 -16.85
C HIS A 35 1.51 -9.12 -15.80
N TRP A 36 1.90 -7.85 -15.95
CA TRP A 36 1.50 -6.78 -15.02
C TRP A 36 0.34 -5.94 -15.52
N TYR A 37 -0.07 -6.12 -16.78
CA TYR A 37 -1.16 -5.39 -17.40
C TYR A 37 -1.75 -6.21 -18.53
N ASP A 38 -3.05 -6.45 -18.46
CA ASP A 38 -3.80 -7.05 -19.56
C ASP A 38 -4.39 -5.93 -20.42
N SER A 39 -3.91 -5.81 -21.67
CA SER A 39 -4.40 -4.81 -22.62
C SER A 39 -5.81 -5.09 -23.15
N ALA A 40 -6.27 -6.34 -23.11
CA ALA A 40 -7.59 -6.71 -23.59
C ALA A 40 -8.68 -6.23 -22.62
N THR A 41 -8.41 -6.31 -21.32
CA THR A 41 -9.35 -5.88 -20.26
C THR A 41 -9.01 -4.51 -19.67
N GLY A 42 -7.82 -3.99 -19.92
CA GLY A 42 -7.29 -2.78 -19.28
C GLY A 42 -6.91 -2.98 -17.82
N LYS A 43 -6.90 -4.22 -17.31
CA LYS A 43 -6.67 -4.52 -15.90
C LYS A 43 -5.16 -4.51 -15.60
N ALA A 44 -4.74 -3.58 -14.75
CA ALA A 44 -3.39 -3.53 -14.21
C ALA A 44 -3.26 -4.41 -12.97
N ALA A 45 -2.04 -4.88 -12.70
CA ALA A 45 -1.69 -5.49 -11.44
C ALA A 45 -1.78 -4.45 -10.31
N LEU A 46 -2.16 -4.90 -9.12
CA LEU A 46 -1.96 -4.14 -7.89
C LEU A 46 -0.68 -4.64 -7.25
N ILE A 47 0.19 -3.73 -6.81
CA ILE A 47 1.50 -4.06 -6.26
C ILE A 47 1.66 -3.34 -4.93
N ALA A 48 2.04 -4.07 -3.89
CA ALA A 48 2.45 -3.53 -2.61
C ALA A 48 3.83 -4.08 -2.24
N LYS A 49 4.76 -3.16 -2.00
CA LYS A 49 6.09 -3.45 -1.45
C LYS A 49 5.96 -3.64 0.05
N HIS A 50 6.52 -4.73 0.59
CA HIS A 50 6.70 -4.83 2.03
C HIS A 50 7.81 -5.82 2.38
N SER A 51 8.88 -5.27 2.97
CA SER A 51 10.02 -5.94 3.61
C SER A 51 10.58 -7.16 2.86
N ASP A 52 11.48 -7.87 3.51
CA ASP A 52 11.85 -9.25 3.21
C ASP A 52 10.90 -10.15 4.01
N VAL A 53 9.85 -10.65 3.35
CA VAL A 53 8.82 -11.47 4.00
C VAL A 53 8.99 -12.96 3.71
N TYR A 54 9.74 -13.30 2.67
CA TYR A 54 10.13 -14.66 2.36
C TYR A 54 11.31 -14.68 1.36
N PRO A 55 12.39 -15.42 1.62
CA PRO A 55 12.57 -16.40 2.71
C PRO A 55 13.26 -15.81 3.95
N GLY A 56 13.38 -14.49 4.10
CA GLY A 56 14.22 -13.90 5.14
C GLY A 56 15.68 -13.73 4.69
N ASP A 57 15.92 -13.46 3.41
CA ASP A 57 17.26 -13.38 2.80
C ASP A 57 17.88 -11.96 2.75
N GLY A 58 17.20 -10.98 3.33
CA GLY A 58 17.55 -9.57 3.33
C GLY A 58 17.11 -8.81 2.08
N VAL A 59 16.41 -9.45 1.14
CA VAL A 59 15.94 -8.84 -0.10
C VAL A 59 14.46 -8.49 0.00
N THR A 60 14.08 -7.31 -0.48
CA THR A 60 12.67 -6.91 -0.47
C THR A 60 11.83 -7.71 -1.47
N ASP A 61 10.66 -8.15 -1.01
CA ASP A 61 9.64 -8.80 -1.81
C ASP A 61 8.47 -7.86 -2.14
N VAL A 62 7.64 -8.29 -3.09
CA VAL A 62 6.38 -7.60 -3.40
C VAL A 62 5.20 -8.56 -3.40
N PHE A 63 4.11 -8.12 -2.76
CA PHE A 63 2.80 -8.71 -2.98
C PHE A 63 2.19 -8.12 -4.24
N ALA A 64 1.59 -8.96 -5.07
CA ALA A 64 0.82 -8.46 -6.21
C ALA A 64 -0.40 -9.29 -6.56
N ARG A 65 -1.47 -8.56 -6.90
CA ARG A 65 -2.66 -9.09 -7.56
C ARG A 65 -2.47 -8.94 -9.06
N THR A 66 -2.26 -10.02 -9.79
CA THR A 66 -2.05 -10.01 -11.25
C THR A 66 -3.36 -9.84 -12.03
N PRO A 67 -3.33 -9.43 -13.31
CA PRO A 67 -4.53 -9.24 -14.12
C PRO A 67 -5.41 -10.49 -14.23
N ASP A 68 -4.81 -11.69 -14.17
CA ASP A 68 -5.49 -12.99 -14.13
C ASP A 68 -6.33 -13.24 -12.85
N GLY A 69 -6.32 -12.30 -11.89
CA GLY A 69 -7.03 -12.41 -10.62
C GLY A 69 -6.30 -13.23 -9.57
N GLY A 70 -5.07 -13.67 -9.83
CA GLY A 70 -4.24 -14.31 -8.82
C GLY A 70 -3.61 -13.32 -7.84
N PHE A 71 -3.38 -13.76 -6.61
CA PHE A 71 -2.62 -13.02 -5.61
C PHE A 71 -1.36 -13.78 -5.20
N TRP A 72 -0.23 -13.11 -5.31
CA TRP A 72 1.09 -13.73 -5.30
C TRP A 72 2.08 -12.90 -4.49
N LEU A 73 3.10 -13.58 -3.98
CA LEU A 73 4.35 -12.98 -3.52
C LEU A 73 5.39 -13.17 -4.62
N TYR A 74 6.17 -12.12 -4.90
CA TYR A 74 7.31 -12.15 -5.79
C TYR A 74 8.58 -11.96 -4.97
N PRO A 75 9.36 -13.02 -4.78
CA PRO A 75 10.67 -12.92 -4.16
C PRO A 75 11.59 -12.01 -4.97
N GLY A 76 12.25 -11.07 -4.30
CA GLY A 76 13.25 -10.22 -4.95
C GLY A 76 14.54 -10.99 -5.28
N ASP A 77 15.32 -10.50 -6.25
CA ASP A 77 16.60 -11.09 -6.63
C ASP A 77 17.85 -10.31 -6.13
N GLY A 78 17.62 -9.22 -5.38
CA GLY A 78 18.67 -8.34 -4.86
C GLY A 78 19.09 -7.22 -5.83
N TYR A 79 18.64 -7.24 -7.07
CA TYR A 79 18.96 -6.23 -8.11
C TYR A 79 17.79 -5.28 -8.38
N GLY A 80 16.73 -5.35 -7.57
CA GLY A 80 15.51 -4.59 -7.78
C GLY A 80 14.63 -5.19 -8.89
N SER A 81 14.80 -6.47 -9.20
CA SER A 81 14.00 -7.22 -10.17
C SER A 81 13.37 -8.48 -9.57
N PHE A 82 12.39 -9.02 -10.28
CA PHE A 82 11.58 -10.15 -9.85
C PHE A 82 11.42 -11.18 -10.98
N ASN A 83 11.74 -12.45 -10.70
CA ASN A 83 11.46 -13.53 -11.64
C ASN A 83 9.98 -13.91 -11.55
N VAL A 84 9.22 -13.63 -12.61
CA VAL A 84 7.76 -13.80 -12.60
C VAL A 84 7.32 -15.26 -12.53
N ASP A 85 8.17 -16.20 -12.95
CA ASP A 85 7.87 -17.64 -12.94
C ASP A 85 8.11 -18.27 -11.56
N LYS A 86 8.83 -17.56 -10.68
CA LYS A 86 9.13 -18.00 -9.30
C LYS A 86 8.19 -17.39 -8.26
N ARG A 87 7.13 -16.71 -8.69
CA ARG A 87 6.11 -16.17 -7.79
C ARG A 87 5.42 -17.27 -7.00
N LEU A 88 5.08 -16.97 -5.75
CA LEU A 88 4.44 -17.90 -4.81
C LEU A 88 2.98 -17.51 -4.62
N ARG A 89 2.06 -18.48 -4.73
CA ARG A 89 0.65 -18.21 -4.49
C ARG A 89 0.46 -17.96 -3.00
N VAL A 90 -0.09 -16.80 -2.65
CA VAL A 90 -0.40 -16.49 -1.25
C VAL A 90 -1.70 -17.20 -0.85
N ARG A 91 -1.65 -17.95 0.25
CA ARG A 91 -2.85 -18.58 0.82
C ARG A 91 -3.70 -17.53 1.54
N LEU A 92 -4.98 -17.48 1.19
CA LEU A 92 -5.95 -16.56 1.79
C LEU A 92 -6.86 -17.29 2.78
N PRO A 93 -7.19 -16.66 3.92
CA PRO A 93 -8.11 -17.23 4.89
C PRO A 93 -9.56 -17.21 4.37
N ALA A 94 -10.43 -18.00 4.99
CA ALA A 94 -11.83 -18.06 4.61
C ALA A 94 -12.52 -16.70 4.78
N GLY A 95 -13.48 -16.40 3.89
CA GLY A 95 -14.20 -15.13 3.90
C GLY A 95 -13.48 -13.96 3.23
N THR A 96 -12.22 -14.14 2.83
CA THR A 96 -11.50 -13.16 2.01
C THR A 96 -12.24 -12.93 0.68
N PRO A 97 -12.48 -11.68 0.26
CA PRO A 97 -13.05 -11.39 -1.07
C PRO A 97 -12.14 -11.92 -2.18
N ASP A 98 -12.72 -12.35 -3.29
CA ASP A 98 -11.97 -12.84 -4.46
C ASP A 98 -10.93 -11.79 -4.90
N PRO A 99 -9.63 -12.13 -4.99
CA PRO A 99 -8.60 -11.19 -5.44
C PRO A 99 -8.87 -10.58 -6.81
N ALA A 100 -9.65 -11.24 -7.66
CA ALA A 100 -10.07 -10.67 -8.93
C ALA A 100 -10.90 -9.39 -8.78
N THR A 101 -11.56 -9.14 -7.64
CA THR A 101 -12.38 -7.96 -7.37
C THR A 101 -11.63 -6.85 -6.64
N TRP A 102 -10.38 -7.08 -6.24
CA TRP A 102 -9.61 -6.07 -5.50
C TRP A 102 -9.21 -4.92 -6.42
N ASP A 103 -9.38 -3.70 -5.92
CA ASP A 103 -9.04 -2.45 -6.61
C ASP A 103 -7.82 -1.75 -5.99
N GLU A 104 -7.41 -2.16 -4.79
CA GLU A 104 -6.29 -1.57 -4.06
C GLU A 104 -5.72 -2.57 -3.06
N ILE A 105 -4.40 -2.58 -2.91
CA ILE A 105 -3.69 -3.29 -1.84
C ILE A 105 -2.63 -2.37 -1.23
N LYS A 106 -2.46 -2.44 0.09
CA LYS A 106 -1.40 -1.75 0.83
C LYS A 106 -0.81 -2.70 1.85
N ALA A 107 0.47 -3.02 1.71
CA ALA A 107 1.18 -3.79 2.71
C ALA A 107 1.77 -2.82 3.74
N VAL A 108 1.44 -3.02 5.02
CA VAL A 108 1.68 -2.03 6.09
C VAL A 108 2.65 -2.53 7.16
N GLY A 109 3.03 -3.80 7.11
CA GLY A 109 3.87 -4.41 8.14
C GLY A 109 3.07 -4.82 9.38
N ASP A 110 3.79 -5.16 10.45
CA ASP A 110 3.18 -5.53 11.71
C ASP A 110 2.66 -4.26 12.41
N VAL A 111 1.35 -4.07 12.35
CA VAL A 111 0.64 -2.98 13.05
C VAL A 111 -0.16 -3.52 14.23
N THR A 112 -0.34 -4.84 14.33
CA THR A 112 -1.14 -5.47 15.42
C THR A 112 -0.29 -5.95 16.61
N GLY A 113 1.04 -5.98 16.45
CA GLY A 113 2.02 -6.33 17.47
C GLY A 113 2.29 -7.83 17.57
N ASP A 114 1.85 -8.63 16.59
CA ASP A 114 2.01 -10.08 16.57
C ASP A 114 3.30 -10.55 15.87
N LYS A 115 4.12 -9.60 15.40
CA LYS A 115 5.37 -9.78 14.63
C LYS A 115 5.16 -10.36 13.24
N LEU A 116 3.94 -10.36 12.73
CA LEU A 116 3.60 -10.80 11.39
C LEU A 116 3.00 -9.61 10.62
N PRO A 117 3.27 -9.48 9.32
CA PRO A 117 2.82 -8.30 8.59
C PRO A 117 1.37 -8.38 8.12
N GLU A 118 0.75 -7.21 8.05
CA GLU A 118 -0.62 -6.99 7.57
C GLU A 118 -0.68 -6.50 6.10
N LEU A 119 -1.78 -6.86 5.43
CA LEU A 119 -2.17 -6.32 4.13
C LEU A 119 -3.58 -5.75 4.17
N PHE A 120 -3.72 -4.51 3.75
CA PHE A 120 -4.97 -3.79 3.68
C PHE A 120 -5.48 -3.83 2.24
N VAL A 121 -6.77 -4.09 2.05
CA VAL A 121 -7.37 -4.37 0.74
C VAL A 121 -8.66 -3.58 0.57
N ARG A 122 -8.84 -2.94 -0.58
CA ARG A 122 -10.11 -2.37 -1.01
C ARG A 122 -10.69 -3.18 -2.16
N THR A 123 -11.99 -3.46 -2.09
CA THR A 123 -12.75 -4.14 -3.16
C THR A 123 -14.10 -3.44 -3.31
N GLY A 124 -14.23 -2.61 -4.36
CA GLY A 124 -15.36 -1.72 -4.53
C GLY A 124 -15.56 -0.82 -3.29
N PRO A 125 -16.73 -0.89 -2.62
CA PRO A 125 -17.04 -0.05 -1.48
C PRO A 125 -16.58 -0.64 -0.12
N ALA A 126 -16.07 -1.87 -0.11
CA ALA A 126 -15.62 -2.55 1.11
C ALA A 126 -14.11 -2.40 1.34
N PHE A 127 -13.74 -2.40 2.61
CA PHE A 127 -12.35 -2.33 3.09
C PHE A 127 -12.08 -3.50 4.03
N TRP A 128 -10.93 -4.14 3.87
CA TRP A 128 -10.52 -5.35 4.57
C TRP A 128 -9.09 -5.24 5.07
N ALA A 129 -8.80 -5.90 6.19
CA ALA A 129 -7.46 -6.19 6.66
C ALA A 129 -7.24 -7.70 6.63
N LEU A 130 -6.15 -8.12 6.01
CA LEU A 130 -5.62 -9.48 6.09
C LEU A 130 -4.43 -9.44 7.06
N THR A 131 -4.50 -10.20 8.15
CA THR A 131 -3.51 -10.12 9.24
C THR A 131 -2.77 -11.44 9.44
N GLY A 132 -1.58 -11.36 10.04
CA GLY A 132 -0.82 -12.55 10.40
C GLY A 132 -0.17 -13.27 9.21
N TYR A 133 0.56 -12.57 8.34
CA TYR A 133 1.27 -13.23 7.23
C TYR A 133 2.43 -14.09 7.71
N THR A 134 2.47 -15.36 7.30
CA THR A 134 3.43 -16.37 7.79
C THR A 134 4.55 -16.73 6.81
N GLY A 135 4.74 -15.96 5.74
CA GLY A 135 5.61 -16.33 4.62
C GLY A 135 4.91 -17.20 3.55
N ALA A 136 3.76 -17.81 3.88
CA ALA A 136 2.95 -18.58 2.94
C ALA A 136 1.53 -18.04 2.76
N GLY A 137 0.95 -17.43 3.80
CA GLY A 137 -0.42 -16.95 3.79
C GLY A 137 -0.79 -16.13 5.00
N PHE A 138 -1.92 -15.45 4.89
CA PHE A 138 -2.55 -14.70 5.98
C PHE A 138 -3.42 -15.60 6.83
N GLN A 139 -3.53 -15.29 8.12
CA GLN A 139 -4.28 -16.09 9.09
C GLN A 139 -5.74 -15.66 9.20
N LEU A 140 -6.02 -14.35 9.11
CA LEU A 140 -7.35 -13.79 9.32
C LEU A 140 -7.70 -12.77 8.22
N ALA A 141 -8.98 -12.74 7.84
CA ALA A 141 -9.57 -11.68 7.04
C ALA A 141 -10.65 -10.97 7.86
N THR A 142 -10.44 -9.69 8.12
CA THR A 142 -11.36 -8.83 8.86
C THR A 142 -11.98 -7.83 7.91
N ARG A 143 -13.31 -7.82 7.77
CA ARG A 143 -14.01 -6.76 7.03
C ARG A 143 -14.05 -5.52 7.90
N MET A 144 -13.21 -4.55 7.57
CA MET A 144 -13.03 -3.30 8.31
C MET A 144 -14.17 -2.33 8.05
N ASN A 145 -14.73 -2.33 6.85
CA ASN A 145 -15.88 -1.53 6.49
C ASN A 145 -16.64 -2.17 5.32
N HIS A 146 -17.96 -1.97 5.28
CA HIS A 146 -18.83 -2.63 4.32
C HIS A 146 -18.96 -1.88 2.99
N ASP A 147 -19.16 -0.56 3.06
CA ASP A 147 -19.73 0.19 1.94
C ASP A 147 -19.25 1.65 1.79
N ALA A 148 -18.38 2.15 2.68
CA ALA A 148 -17.98 3.55 2.67
C ALA A 148 -16.77 3.87 1.76
N TRP A 149 -16.11 2.86 1.18
CA TRP A 149 -14.78 3.00 0.58
C TRP A 149 -14.75 3.20 -0.94
N ALA A 150 -15.90 3.28 -1.63
CA ALA A 150 -15.93 3.39 -3.10
C ALA A 150 -15.08 4.56 -3.63
N VAL A 151 -15.07 5.68 -2.90
CA VAL A 151 -14.34 6.92 -3.24
C VAL A 151 -13.15 7.17 -2.31
N ARG A 152 -12.87 6.26 -1.38
CA ARG A 152 -11.78 6.39 -0.41
C ARG A 152 -10.56 5.60 -0.87
N GLU A 153 -9.37 6.14 -0.62
CA GLU A 153 -8.10 5.51 -0.94
C GLU A 153 -7.24 5.43 0.32
N ILE A 154 -6.61 4.28 0.54
CA ILE A 154 -5.74 3.95 1.66
C ILE A 154 -4.33 4.43 1.31
N LEU A 155 -3.81 5.38 2.07
CA LEU A 155 -2.52 5.97 1.75
C LEU A 155 -1.42 5.40 2.63
N ASN A 156 -1.66 5.29 3.94
CA ASN A 156 -0.72 4.67 4.85
C ASN A 156 -1.39 4.16 6.13
N VAL A 157 -0.70 3.27 6.83
CA VAL A 157 -0.95 2.97 8.23
C VAL A 157 0.36 3.11 8.98
N ALA A 158 0.48 4.12 9.82
CA ALA A 158 1.70 4.48 10.55
C ALA A 158 1.37 5.44 11.69
N ASP A 159 2.24 5.55 12.68
CA ASP A 159 2.13 6.53 13.78
C ASP A 159 2.44 7.94 13.23
N ILE A 160 1.39 8.72 12.89
CA ILE A 160 1.55 10.01 12.20
C ILE A 160 1.62 11.16 13.20
N ASP A 161 0.87 11.06 14.30
CA ASP A 161 0.89 12.08 15.33
C ASP A 161 1.97 11.86 16.42
N LEU A 162 2.72 10.76 16.30
CA LEU A 162 3.82 10.33 17.16
C LEU A 162 3.37 10.04 18.59
N ASP A 163 2.20 9.42 18.75
CA ASP A 163 1.69 8.95 20.05
C ASP A 163 2.11 7.51 20.39
N GLY A 164 2.76 6.82 19.46
CA GLY A 164 3.18 5.43 19.58
C GLY A 164 2.16 4.41 19.07
N THR A 165 1.07 4.84 18.43
CA THR A 165 0.00 4.00 17.88
C THR A 165 -0.13 4.24 16.37
N PRO A 166 -0.19 3.19 15.54
CA PRO A 166 -0.45 3.37 14.12
C PRO A 166 -1.83 3.99 13.84
N ASP A 167 -1.84 5.01 12.99
CA ASP A 167 -3.01 5.70 12.47
C ASP A 167 -3.28 5.31 11.01
N LEU A 168 -4.52 5.46 10.55
CA LEU A 168 -4.87 5.28 9.14
C LEU A 168 -4.97 6.63 8.42
N LEU A 169 -4.08 6.87 7.47
CA LEU A 169 -4.15 7.99 6.53
C LEU A 169 -4.92 7.58 5.27
N TRP A 170 -5.96 8.33 4.94
CA TRP A 170 -6.78 8.09 3.76
C TRP A 170 -7.24 9.40 3.12
N ARG A 171 -7.60 9.35 1.83
CA ARG A 171 -8.21 10.48 1.13
C ARG A 171 -9.57 10.15 0.55
N ASN A 172 -10.43 11.15 0.44
CA ASN A 172 -11.59 11.11 -0.44
C ASN A 172 -11.16 11.63 -1.82
N ARG A 173 -11.25 10.76 -2.83
CA ARG A 173 -10.78 11.05 -4.19
C ARG A 173 -11.63 12.11 -4.92
N ASP A 174 -12.87 12.30 -4.50
CA ASP A 174 -13.79 13.24 -5.14
C ASP A 174 -13.70 14.63 -4.50
N THR A 175 -13.76 14.70 -3.16
CA THR A 175 -13.72 15.98 -2.43
C THR A 175 -12.30 16.49 -2.24
N GLY A 176 -11.30 15.62 -2.28
CA GLY A 176 -9.90 15.96 -2.07
C GLY A 176 -9.54 16.23 -0.61
N PHE A 177 -10.44 15.94 0.33
CA PHE A 177 -10.08 15.94 1.74
C PHE A 177 -9.27 14.71 2.09
N MET A 178 -8.17 14.93 2.80
CA MET A 178 -7.41 13.87 3.47
C MET A 178 -7.75 13.87 4.94
N TYR A 179 -7.73 12.69 5.54
CA TYR A 179 -8.05 12.50 6.94
C TYR A 179 -7.06 11.53 7.59
N ILE A 180 -6.78 11.78 8.87
CA ILE A 180 -6.20 10.80 9.77
C ILE A 180 -7.33 10.20 10.60
N ARG A 181 -7.38 8.88 10.66
CA ARG A 181 -8.15 8.15 11.66
C ARG A 181 -7.17 7.69 12.74
N HIS A 182 -7.16 8.39 13.87
CA HIS A 182 -6.22 8.10 14.95
C HIS A 182 -6.51 6.75 15.59
N GLY A 183 -5.48 5.89 15.64
CA GLY A 183 -5.58 4.57 16.23
C GLY A 183 -5.81 4.62 17.74
N LYS A 184 -6.39 3.55 18.30
CA LYS A 184 -6.33 3.28 19.74
C LYS A 184 -5.20 2.27 19.99
N PRO A 185 -4.42 2.43 21.07
CA PRO A 185 -3.37 1.47 21.41
C PRO A 185 -3.89 0.04 21.46
N GLY A 186 -3.15 -0.87 20.83
CA GLY A 186 -3.39 -2.30 20.89
C GLY A 186 -2.90 -2.91 22.21
N THR A 187 -2.88 -4.23 22.28
CA THR A 187 -2.42 -4.97 23.47
C THR A 187 -0.90 -4.97 23.64
N VAL A 188 -0.17 -4.57 22.60
CA VAL A 188 1.30 -4.51 22.58
C VAL A 188 1.72 -3.06 22.34
N THR A 189 2.76 -2.59 23.04
CA THR A 189 3.31 -1.24 22.81
C THR A 189 3.74 -1.09 21.35
N GLY A 190 3.32 -0.02 20.69
CA GLY A 190 3.59 0.21 19.27
C GLY A 190 2.55 -0.36 18.32
N SER A 191 1.52 -1.08 18.83
CA SER A 191 0.46 -1.64 17.99
C SER A 191 -0.86 -0.89 18.10
N VAL A 192 -1.73 -1.13 17.13
CA VAL A 192 -3.09 -0.56 17.07
C VAL A 192 -4.14 -1.63 17.35
N ASP A 193 -5.18 -1.26 18.11
CA ASP A 193 -6.44 -2.00 18.09
C ASP A 193 -7.09 -1.81 16.71
N LEU A 194 -7.04 -2.87 15.89
CA LEU A 194 -7.56 -2.84 14.54
C LEU A 194 -9.03 -2.39 14.47
N PHE A 195 -9.84 -2.63 15.51
CA PHE A 195 -11.22 -2.16 15.54
C PHE A 195 -11.32 -0.63 15.46
N SER A 196 -10.35 0.10 16.03
CA SER A 196 -10.31 1.57 16.00
C SER A 196 -10.14 2.15 14.59
N LEU A 197 -9.60 1.37 13.66
CA LEU A 197 -9.39 1.81 12.27
C LEU A 197 -10.60 1.56 11.36
N THR A 198 -11.65 0.90 11.85
CA THR A 198 -12.84 0.53 11.03
C THR A 198 -13.69 1.73 10.62
N THR A 199 -13.86 2.71 11.51
CA THR A 199 -14.64 3.94 11.29
C THR A 199 -14.10 5.08 12.15
N GLY A 200 -14.40 6.34 11.78
CA GLY A 200 -14.06 7.50 12.63
C GLY A 200 -14.64 7.40 14.03
N ALA A 201 -15.87 6.91 14.20
CA ALA A 201 -16.51 6.73 15.51
C ALA A 201 -15.74 5.77 16.44
N ASN A 202 -15.01 4.80 15.87
CA ASN A 202 -14.23 3.84 16.64
C ASN A 202 -12.81 4.34 16.97
N SER A 203 -12.36 5.39 16.29
CA SER A 203 -11.04 6.01 16.47
C SER A 203 -10.84 6.60 17.86
N ARG A 204 -9.62 7.06 18.15
CA ARG A 204 -9.27 7.76 19.41
C ARG A 204 -10.14 9.01 19.64
N GLU A 205 -10.35 9.82 18.61
CA GLU A 205 -11.10 11.08 18.70
C GLU A 205 -12.62 10.90 18.52
N GLY A 206 -13.06 9.71 18.13
CA GLY A 206 -14.46 9.47 17.76
C GLY A 206 -14.87 10.08 16.42
N GLU A 207 -13.91 10.59 15.64
CA GLU A 207 -14.10 11.11 14.28
C GLU A 207 -12.84 10.97 13.42
N ASP A 208 -12.99 11.12 12.10
CA ASP A 208 -11.85 11.23 11.19
C ASP A 208 -11.37 12.70 11.20
N VAL A 209 -10.12 12.95 11.57
CA VAL A 209 -9.56 14.30 11.69
C VAL A 209 -9.05 14.78 10.34
N GLN A 210 -9.52 15.94 9.87
CA GLN A 210 -9.08 16.49 8.60
C GLN A 210 -7.59 16.84 8.63
N TYR A 211 -6.87 16.39 7.61
CA TYR A 211 -5.41 16.48 7.51
C TYR A 211 -4.93 17.25 6.27
N GLY A 212 -5.75 17.33 5.23
CA GLY A 212 -5.41 18.02 3.99
C GLY A 212 -6.64 18.33 3.15
N ASN A 213 -6.48 19.22 2.18
CA ASN A 213 -7.52 19.59 1.20
C ASN A 213 -6.91 19.65 -0.21
N ASN A 214 -7.74 19.71 -1.26
CA ASN A 214 -7.32 19.76 -2.67
C ASN A 214 -6.60 18.51 -3.22
N TRP A 215 -6.67 17.37 -2.53
CA TRP A 215 -6.08 16.10 -2.92
C TRP A 215 -6.99 15.23 -3.81
N THR A 216 -7.84 15.85 -4.64
CA THR A 216 -8.77 15.13 -5.53
C THR A 216 -7.99 14.26 -6.52
N GLN A 217 -8.61 13.20 -7.04
CA GLN A 217 -8.01 12.39 -8.10
C GLN A 217 -7.77 13.21 -9.39
N ALA A 218 -8.60 14.23 -9.63
CA ALA A 218 -8.45 15.13 -10.76
C ALA A 218 -7.23 16.06 -10.65
N ASN A 219 -6.82 16.42 -9.42
CA ASN A 219 -5.61 17.23 -9.18
C ASN A 219 -4.38 16.34 -9.00
N ILE A 220 -4.54 15.27 -8.22
CA ILE A 220 -3.49 14.38 -7.76
C ILE A 220 -3.79 12.95 -8.25
N SER A 221 -3.15 12.61 -9.35
CA SER A 221 -3.39 11.36 -10.08
C SER A 221 -2.86 10.10 -9.37
N ALA A 222 -1.83 10.24 -8.53
CA ALA A 222 -1.27 9.16 -7.73
C ALA A 222 -0.58 9.70 -6.47
N ILE A 223 -0.61 8.92 -5.39
CA ILE A 223 0.09 9.17 -4.13
C ILE A 223 0.76 7.87 -3.71
N VAL A 224 2.02 7.96 -3.31
CA VAL A 224 2.76 6.87 -2.68
C VAL A 224 3.37 7.39 -1.38
N SER A 225 2.90 6.89 -0.25
CA SER A 225 3.57 7.15 1.04
C SER A 225 4.92 6.45 1.04
N VAL A 226 5.96 7.17 1.41
CA VAL A 226 7.34 6.72 1.49
C VAL A 226 7.82 6.81 2.94
N PRO A 227 8.94 6.15 3.32
CA PRO A 227 9.56 6.39 4.62
C PRO A 227 9.86 7.88 4.82
N ASP A 228 10.05 8.28 6.08
CA ASP A 228 10.57 9.59 6.43
C ASP A 228 11.91 9.83 5.70
N VAL A 229 11.94 10.80 4.78
CA VAL A 229 13.12 11.21 4.02
C VAL A 229 13.69 12.55 4.49
N ASN A 230 13.03 13.25 5.43
CA ASN A 230 13.49 14.55 5.95
C ASN A 230 13.96 14.51 7.42
N GLY A 231 13.80 13.39 8.11
CA GLY A 231 14.20 13.16 9.49
C GLY A 231 13.21 13.64 10.56
N ASP A 232 11.96 13.97 10.22
CA ASP A 232 10.96 14.45 11.19
C ASP A 232 10.17 13.35 11.90
N ARG A 233 10.41 12.09 11.50
CA ARG A 233 9.80 10.83 11.96
C ARG A 233 8.39 10.57 11.44
N ILE A 234 7.88 11.39 10.53
CA ILE A 234 6.57 11.23 9.91
C ILE A 234 6.79 10.67 8.50
N PRO A 235 6.00 9.68 8.04
CA PRO A 235 6.10 9.20 6.66
C PRO A 235 5.79 10.30 5.65
N ASP A 236 6.69 10.47 4.68
CA ASP A 236 6.54 11.43 3.60
C ASP A 236 5.69 10.87 2.44
N MET A 237 5.41 11.70 1.44
CA MET A 237 4.62 11.29 0.27
C MET A 237 5.23 11.73 -1.05
N TRP A 238 5.30 10.80 -2.01
CA TRP A 238 5.50 11.11 -3.42
C TRP A 238 4.16 11.24 -4.12
N VAL A 239 4.01 12.32 -4.89
CA VAL A 239 2.71 12.75 -5.40
C VAL A 239 2.85 13.10 -6.85
N ARG A 240 1.95 12.58 -7.70
CA ARG A 240 1.93 12.91 -9.13
C ARG A 240 0.76 13.82 -9.48
N PHE A 241 1.07 15.03 -9.92
CA PHE A 241 0.08 16.00 -10.38
C PHE A 241 -0.52 15.58 -11.73
N ALA A 242 -1.83 15.71 -11.86
CA ALA A 242 -2.54 15.35 -13.08
C ALA A 242 -2.34 16.40 -14.20
N SER A 243 -2.14 17.67 -13.83
CA SER A 243 -2.02 18.79 -14.76
C SER A 243 -0.77 18.75 -15.63
N ASP A 244 0.36 18.36 -15.04
CA ASP A 244 1.68 18.38 -15.67
C ASP A 244 2.39 17.02 -15.65
N GLY A 245 1.83 16.04 -14.93
CA GLY A 245 2.44 14.72 -14.76
C GLY A 245 3.69 14.72 -13.87
N GLN A 246 4.04 15.85 -13.25
CA GLN A 246 5.23 15.97 -12.40
C GLN A 246 5.02 15.26 -11.08
N THR A 247 6.11 14.65 -10.59
CA THR A 247 6.17 14.08 -9.24
C THR A 247 6.77 15.11 -8.28
N ARG A 248 6.19 15.25 -7.09
CA ARG A 248 6.69 16.10 -5.99
C ARG A 248 6.75 15.30 -4.69
N VAL A 249 7.65 15.67 -3.80
CA VAL A 249 7.75 15.14 -2.45
C VAL A 249 7.06 16.10 -1.49
N TYR A 250 6.18 15.58 -0.65
CA TYR A 250 5.51 16.29 0.43
C TYR A 250 6.02 15.78 1.77
N HIS A 251 6.16 16.72 2.70
CA HIS A 251 6.70 16.52 4.03
C HIS A 251 5.64 16.85 5.08
N PRO A 252 4.76 15.89 5.41
CA PRO A 252 3.62 16.15 6.27
C PRO A 252 4.06 16.41 7.71
N SER A 253 3.32 17.26 8.41
CA SER A 253 3.43 17.43 9.86
C SER A 253 2.46 16.50 10.59
N LYS A 254 2.49 16.49 11.92
CA LYS A 254 1.52 15.71 12.72
C LYS A 254 0.05 16.03 12.43
N THR A 255 -0.25 17.22 11.91
CA THR A 255 -1.62 17.73 11.77
C THR A 255 -1.98 18.20 10.37
N ASN A 256 -1.02 18.27 9.44
CA ASN A 256 -1.29 18.75 8.09
C ASN A 256 -0.33 18.13 7.06
N THR A 257 -0.83 17.88 5.85
CA THR A 257 -0.07 17.50 4.65
C THR A 257 1.04 18.47 4.22
N ASN A 258 1.02 19.72 4.69
CA ASN A 258 1.91 20.81 4.27
C ASN A 258 1.89 21.06 2.74
N GLY A 259 0.72 20.90 2.12
CA GLY A 259 0.52 21.00 0.68
C GLY A 259 -0.71 21.75 0.23
#